data_AF-A0A447P2Y1-F1
#
_entry.id   AF-A0A447P2Y1-F1
#
_cell.length_a   1.000
_cell.length_b   1.000
_cell.length_c   1.000
_cell.angle_alpha   90.00
_cell.angle_beta   90.00
_cell.angle_gamma   90.00
#
_symmetry.space_group_name_H-M   'P 1'
#
loop_
_entity.id
_entity.type
_entity.pdbx_description
1 polymer ?
#
loop_
_entity_poly.entity_id
_entity_poly.type
_entity_poly.pdbx_seq_one_letter_code
_entity_poly.pdbx_strand_id
1 'polypeptide(L)'
;MMGFKQNQDGALSWGYGQRYVKYDIMGREIFNRRLPDNYNDFSHSMDNAANGHYFLRVASSNYKRPDGKNVRTVRDVIAEVDQNGVVVDEWRLFDILDPYRDVIMKTLDQGAVCLNIDASQSGHTLSEEDLAALDSSDKFGDIVGSGAGRNWAHVNSVDYDSEDDSIIISSRHQSAIIKIGRDKKVKWILGTPAGWKAPFNAAILTPVDSKGQKIACQDSGCEGDFDWTWTQHTAFKIDSKSKGDILYLSAFDNGDGRGLEQPAMQSMKYSRSVIYKIDQKNKTVQQIWQYGKERGNEWFSPVTSITEYQTDKNSVFVYSATAGGAFDVSVGAFTSLPNPYLEEFRWGEKEPAVEMQIHGARGYQAMPFSLTKALTE
;
A
#
# COMPACT_ATOMS: atom_id res chain seq x y z
N MET A 1 14.28 2.08 -8.33
CA MET A 1 13.21 2.75 -9.12
C MET A 1 11.89 2.21 -8.61
N MET A 2 10.92 3.07 -8.31
CA MET A 2 9.61 2.69 -7.76
C MET A 2 8.53 3.66 -8.25
N GLY A 3 7.26 3.30 -8.08
CA GLY A 3 6.12 4.13 -8.51
C GLY A 3 6.08 4.31 -10.02
N PHE A 4 6.49 3.28 -10.75
CA PHE A 4 6.55 3.33 -12.21
C PHE A 4 5.12 3.28 -12.75
N LYS A 5 4.74 4.25 -13.58
CA LYS A 5 3.41 4.33 -14.22
C LYS A 5 3.53 4.87 -15.65
N GLN A 6 2.64 4.42 -16.53
CA GLN A 6 2.45 5.02 -17.85
C GLN A 6 1.49 6.22 -17.76
N ASN A 7 2.00 7.41 -18.05
CA ASN A 7 1.25 8.67 -18.06
C ASN A 7 0.19 8.70 -19.17
N GLN A 8 -0.74 9.66 -19.11
CA GLN A 8 -1.75 9.88 -20.14
C GLN A 8 -1.15 10.15 -21.53
N ASP A 9 -0.02 10.85 -21.58
CA ASP A 9 0.76 11.12 -22.80
C ASP A 9 1.70 9.98 -23.20
N GLY A 10 1.48 8.77 -22.67
CA GLY A 10 2.19 7.56 -23.07
C GLY A 10 3.61 7.41 -22.51
N ALA A 11 4.21 8.50 -22.04
CA ALA A 11 5.51 8.51 -21.39
C ALA A 11 5.48 7.80 -20.02
N LEU A 12 6.65 7.44 -19.53
CA LEU A 12 6.82 6.70 -18.28
C LEU A 12 7.36 7.64 -17.19
N SER A 13 6.74 7.60 -16.01
CA SER A 13 7.22 8.32 -14.82
C SER A 13 7.51 7.35 -13.69
N TRP A 14 8.54 7.66 -12.89
CA TRP A 14 8.92 6.92 -11.71
C TRP A 14 9.83 7.78 -10.81
N GLY A 15 10.15 7.28 -9.62
CA GLY A 15 11.17 7.92 -8.78
C GLY A 15 12.19 6.95 -8.20
N TYR A 16 13.27 7.54 -7.67
CA TYR A 16 14.38 6.84 -7.04
C TYR A 16 15.19 7.79 -6.16
N GLY A 17 15.34 7.43 -4.87
CA GLY A 17 16.14 8.21 -3.93
C GLY A 17 15.61 9.63 -3.77
N GLN A 18 16.38 10.62 -4.22
CA GLN A 18 16.04 12.04 -4.11
C GLN A 18 15.50 12.64 -5.42
N ARG A 19 15.03 11.79 -6.35
CA ARG A 19 14.61 12.21 -7.69
C ARG A 19 13.33 11.52 -8.13
N TYR A 20 12.60 12.20 -8.99
CA TYR A 20 11.49 11.67 -9.78
C TYR A 20 11.63 12.19 -11.20
N VAL A 21 11.26 11.34 -12.16
CA VAL A 21 11.64 11.51 -13.55
C VAL A 21 10.52 11.10 -14.48
N LYS A 22 10.61 11.58 -15.71
CA LYS A 22 9.73 11.20 -16.80
C LYS A 22 10.52 11.10 -18.10
N TYR A 23 10.37 9.97 -18.77
CA TYR A 23 11.01 9.68 -20.05
C TYR A 23 9.99 9.11 -21.02
N ASP A 24 10.17 9.36 -22.31
CA ASP A 24 9.47 8.55 -23.31
C ASP A 24 10.13 7.17 -23.45
N ILE A 25 9.52 6.31 -24.25
CA ILE A 25 9.92 4.90 -24.37
C ILE A 25 11.19 4.70 -25.21
N MET A 26 11.64 5.74 -25.91
CA MET A 26 12.92 5.77 -26.63
C MET A 26 14.06 6.27 -25.73
N GLY A 27 13.76 6.63 -24.47
CA GLY A 27 14.73 7.12 -23.51
C GLY A 27 14.99 8.62 -23.59
N ARG A 28 14.16 9.39 -24.28
CA ARG A 28 14.25 10.86 -24.24
C ARG A 28 13.79 11.36 -22.88
N GLU A 29 14.63 12.15 -22.23
CA GLU A 29 14.27 12.84 -21.00
C GLU A 29 13.20 13.89 -21.27
N ILE A 30 12.06 13.78 -20.60
CA ILE A 30 11.05 14.84 -20.54
C ILE A 30 11.33 15.73 -19.33
N PHE A 31 11.57 15.12 -18.17
CA PHE A 31 12.18 15.79 -17.04
C PHE A 31 12.92 14.82 -16.13
N ASN A 32 13.90 15.36 -15.41
CA ASN A 32 14.58 14.65 -14.35
C ASN A 32 14.77 15.60 -13.15
N ARG A 33 13.90 15.49 -12.14
CA ARG A 33 13.79 16.48 -11.08
C ARG A 33 14.30 15.94 -9.76
N ARG A 34 14.97 16.80 -8.98
CA ARG A 34 15.24 16.56 -7.57
C ARG A 34 13.96 16.81 -6.78
N LEU A 35 13.78 16.08 -5.68
CA LEU A 35 12.78 16.45 -4.68
C LEU A 35 13.05 17.87 -4.15
N PRO A 36 12.00 18.65 -3.86
CA PRO A 36 12.13 19.88 -3.09
C PRO A 36 12.87 19.64 -1.76
N ASP A 37 13.65 20.62 -1.30
CA ASP A 37 14.62 20.43 -0.21
C ASP A 37 14.01 20.01 1.15
N ASN A 38 12.73 20.31 1.37
CA ASN A 38 11.99 19.90 2.56
C ASN A 38 11.67 18.40 2.57
N TYR A 39 11.81 17.71 1.44
CA TYR A 39 11.50 16.29 1.30
C TYR A 39 12.73 15.43 1.02
N ASN A 40 12.65 14.19 1.45
CA ASN A 40 13.63 13.16 1.15
C ASN A 40 12.98 11.81 0.83
N ASP A 41 13.82 10.90 0.34
CA ASP A 41 13.56 9.45 0.32
C ASP A 41 12.27 9.07 -0.41
N PHE A 42 12.16 9.55 -1.65
CA PHE A 42 11.15 9.02 -2.56
C PHE A 42 11.27 7.51 -2.63
N SER A 43 10.14 6.84 -2.49
CA SER A 43 10.03 5.41 -2.75
C SER A 43 8.59 5.06 -3.15
N HIS A 44 8.31 3.79 -3.39
CA HIS A 44 7.02 3.11 -3.59
C HIS A 44 6.05 3.68 -4.64
N SER A 45 5.59 4.93 -4.53
CA SER A 45 4.43 5.44 -5.26
C SER A 45 4.61 6.89 -5.70
N MET A 46 4.26 7.10 -6.96
CA MET A 46 4.05 8.39 -7.62
C MET A 46 2.73 8.27 -8.34
N ASP A 47 1.75 9.11 -7.98
CA ASP A 47 0.51 9.19 -8.72
C ASP A 47 0.57 10.30 -9.77
N ASN A 48 0.09 9.98 -10.98
CA ASN A 48 0.01 10.89 -12.11
C ASN A 48 -1.43 11.43 -12.16
N ALA A 49 -1.72 12.41 -11.33
CA ALA A 49 -3.08 12.83 -11.04
C ALA A 49 -3.78 13.48 -12.25
N ALA A 50 -5.11 13.36 -12.29
CA ALA A 50 -5.93 13.90 -13.37
C ALA A 50 -5.88 15.44 -13.50
N ASN A 51 -5.48 16.15 -12.45
CA ASN A 51 -5.25 17.60 -12.47
C ASN A 51 -3.88 17.98 -13.08
N GLY A 52 -3.10 17.01 -13.53
CA GLY A 52 -1.77 17.18 -14.10
C GLY A 52 -0.66 17.34 -13.06
N HIS A 53 -0.97 17.25 -11.76
CA HIS A 53 0.03 17.26 -10.70
C HIS A 53 0.58 15.85 -10.46
N TYR A 54 1.65 15.77 -9.67
CA TYR A 54 2.21 14.53 -9.19
C TYR A 54 2.10 14.44 -7.66
N PHE A 55 1.58 13.32 -7.16
CA PHE A 55 1.55 13.03 -5.74
C PHE A 55 2.66 12.03 -5.43
N LEU A 56 3.64 12.48 -4.65
CA LEU A 56 4.86 11.74 -4.36
C LEU A 56 4.80 11.24 -2.93
N ARG A 57 5.00 9.93 -2.71
CA ARG A 57 5.29 9.42 -1.37
C ARG A 57 6.74 9.71 -1.04
N VAL A 58 6.95 10.59 -0.06
CA VAL A 58 8.26 11.02 0.43
C VAL A 58 8.31 10.96 1.98
N ALA A 59 9.38 11.49 2.53
CA ALA A 59 9.54 11.81 3.94
C ALA A 59 9.86 13.31 4.10
N SER A 60 9.76 13.81 5.33
CA SER A 60 10.26 15.13 5.70
C SER A 60 11.74 15.07 6.06
N SER A 61 12.54 15.95 5.47
CA SER A 61 13.99 15.99 5.64
C SER A 61 14.45 16.48 7.01
N ASN A 62 13.60 17.24 7.72
CA ASN A 62 13.95 17.89 8.97
C ASN A 62 12.72 18.26 9.80
N TYR A 63 11.93 17.26 10.22
CA TYR A 63 10.80 17.47 11.11
C TYR A 63 11.28 17.73 12.54
N LYS A 64 10.87 18.85 13.12
CA LYS A 64 11.08 19.15 14.53
C LYS A 64 9.93 18.55 15.35
N ARG A 65 10.21 17.45 16.03
CA ARG A 65 9.27 16.74 16.91
C ARG A 65 8.87 17.59 18.12
N PRO A 66 7.74 17.26 18.79
CA PRO A 66 7.33 17.95 20.03
C PRO A 66 8.35 17.87 21.16
N ASP A 67 9.19 16.82 21.19
CA ASP A 67 10.29 16.65 22.14
C ASP A 67 11.53 17.54 21.81
N GLY A 68 11.46 18.35 20.75
CA GLY A 68 12.50 19.28 20.32
C GLY A 68 13.55 18.68 19.39
N LYS A 69 13.54 17.36 19.15
CA LYS A 69 14.50 16.68 18.27
C LYS A 69 14.14 16.88 16.80
N ASN A 70 15.17 17.04 15.97
CA ASN A 70 15.01 17.06 14.52
C ASN A 70 15.24 15.67 13.96
N VAL A 71 14.33 15.19 13.13
CA VAL A 71 14.41 13.87 12.51
C VAL A 71 14.10 13.95 11.02
N ARG A 72 14.69 13.02 10.25
CA ARG A 72 14.15 12.63 8.96
C ARG A 72 12.99 11.67 9.23
N THR A 73 11.81 11.99 8.74
CA THR A 73 10.66 11.09 8.90
C THR A 73 10.78 9.91 7.93
N VAL A 74 9.85 8.95 8.00
CA VAL A 74 9.98 7.72 7.21
C VAL A 74 8.63 7.38 6.61
N ARG A 75 8.54 7.54 5.28
CA ARG A 75 7.44 7.02 4.47
C ARG A 75 6.05 7.50 4.91
N ASP A 76 5.96 8.70 5.44
CA ASP A 76 4.80 9.24 6.15
C ASP A 76 4.43 10.66 5.68
N VAL A 77 4.88 11.06 4.49
CA VAL A 77 4.49 12.30 3.84
C VAL A 77 4.07 12.03 2.39
N ILE A 78 2.95 12.65 1.98
CA ILE A 78 2.58 12.78 0.57
C ILE A 78 2.80 14.25 0.17
N ALA A 79 3.63 14.50 -0.83
CA ALA A 79 3.84 15.82 -1.40
C ALA A 79 3.14 15.92 -2.75
N GLU A 80 2.35 16.97 -2.96
CA GLU A 80 1.79 17.31 -4.27
C GLU A 80 2.67 18.37 -4.93
N VAL A 81 3.12 18.07 -6.15
CA VAL A 81 3.90 19.00 -6.96
C VAL A 81 3.20 19.26 -8.30
N ASP A 82 3.25 20.50 -8.78
CA ASP A 82 2.69 20.88 -10.07
C ASP A 82 3.51 20.33 -11.25
N GLN A 83 3.11 20.67 -12.48
CA GLN A 83 3.80 20.23 -13.70
C GLN A 83 5.24 20.73 -13.77
N ASN A 84 5.62 21.77 -13.01
CA ASN A 84 6.96 22.35 -12.97
C ASN A 84 7.80 21.81 -11.81
N GLY A 85 7.21 21.04 -10.90
CA GLY A 85 7.86 20.49 -9.72
C GLY A 85 7.83 21.45 -8.51
N VAL A 86 6.98 22.47 -8.54
CA VAL A 86 6.73 23.37 -7.40
C VAL A 86 5.76 22.68 -6.45
N VAL A 87 6.04 22.74 -5.16
CA VAL A 87 5.17 22.19 -4.11
C VAL A 87 3.87 22.99 -4.04
N VAL A 88 2.74 22.30 -4.19
CA VAL A 88 1.40 22.89 -4.10
C VAL A 88 0.79 22.63 -2.72
N ASP A 89 0.94 21.41 -2.20
CA ASP A 89 0.40 20.99 -0.91
C ASP A 89 1.16 19.78 -0.36
N GLU A 90 0.93 19.46 0.92
CA GLU A 90 1.48 18.28 1.57
C GLU A 90 0.54 17.67 2.61
N TRP A 91 0.56 16.34 2.71
CA TRP A 91 -0.08 15.59 3.78
C TRP A 91 1.00 14.99 4.68
N ARG A 92 1.26 15.67 5.79
CA ARG A 92 2.13 15.18 6.84
C ARG A 92 1.34 14.22 7.73
N LEU A 93 1.48 12.92 7.49
CA LEU A 93 0.58 11.94 8.09
C LEU A 93 0.75 11.84 9.61
N PHE A 94 1.91 12.21 10.13
CA PHE A 94 2.16 12.28 11.57
C PHE A 94 1.41 13.42 12.27
N ASP A 95 0.90 14.41 11.53
CA ASP A 95 0.00 15.46 12.04
C ASP A 95 -1.48 15.10 11.82
N ILE A 96 -1.77 14.15 10.92
CA ILE A 96 -3.13 13.84 10.46
C ILE A 96 -3.68 12.56 11.11
N LEU A 97 -2.82 11.55 11.30
CA LEU A 97 -3.17 10.24 11.82
C LEU A 97 -2.56 10.03 13.22
N ASP A 98 -2.67 8.80 13.74
CA ASP A 98 -2.06 8.40 15.00
C ASP A 98 -0.74 7.66 14.75
N PRO A 99 0.44 8.32 14.92
CA PRO A 99 1.72 7.66 14.76
C PRO A 99 2.08 6.70 15.91
N TYR A 100 1.25 6.62 16.95
CA TYR A 100 1.44 5.78 18.12
C TYR A 100 0.51 4.56 18.16
N ARG A 101 -0.33 4.37 17.13
CA ARG A 101 -1.07 3.12 16.96
C ARG A 101 -0.11 1.99 16.59
N ASP A 102 0.14 1.10 17.55
CA ASP A 102 1.19 0.08 17.52
C ASP A 102 0.69 -1.35 17.31
N VAL A 103 -0.63 -1.57 17.34
CA VAL A 103 -1.24 -2.91 17.33
C VAL A 103 -0.77 -3.79 16.18
N ILE A 104 -0.52 -3.21 15.00
CA ILE A 104 -0.01 -3.95 13.84
C ILE A 104 1.49 -4.20 13.97
N MET A 105 2.27 -3.24 14.48
CA MET A 105 3.73 -3.35 14.58
C MET A 105 4.16 -4.54 15.43
N LYS A 106 3.37 -4.85 16.47
CA LYS A 106 3.54 -6.00 17.37
C LYS A 106 3.26 -7.36 16.71
N THR A 107 2.72 -7.36 15.50
CA THR A 107 2.31 -8.58 14.78
C THR A 107 3.06 -8.74 13.46
N LEU A 108 3.92 -7.77 13.09
CA LEU A 108 4.71 -7.82 11.85
C LEU A 108 5.84 -8.82 11.98
N ASP A 109 5.99 -9.65 10.94
CA ASP A 109 7.13 -10.53 10.79
C ASP A 109 8.38 -9.69 10.50
N GLN A 110 9.35 -9.68 11.42
CA GLN A 110 10.59 -8.92 11.27
C GLN A 110 11.48 -9.47 10.15
N GLY A 111 11.21 -10.68 9.65
CA GLY A 111 11.88 -11.25 8.49
C GLY A 111 11.47 -10.64 7.15
N ALA A 112 10.43 -9.81 7.10
CA ALA A 112 9.98 -9.17 5.86
C ALA A 112 9.54 -7.70 6.08
N VAL A 113 10.46 -6.76 5.85
CA VAL A 113 10.17 -5.32 5.89
C VAL A 113 10.65 -4.65 4.60
N CYS A 114 9.74 -4.03 3.83
CA CYS A 114 10.04 -3.49 2.48
C CYS A 114 10.57 -4.57 1.52
N LEU A 115 11.82 -4.43 1.05
CA LEU A 115 12.55 -5.36 0.20
C LEU A 115 13.61 -6.12 1.00
N ASN A 116 13.75 -5.81 2.29
CA ASN A 116 14.68 -6.50 3.17
C ASN A 116 13.97 -7.75 3.69
N ILE A 117 14.34 -8.88 3.10
CA ILE A 117 13.91 -10.20 3.55
C ILE A 117 15.10 -10.81 4.30
N ASP A 118 14.96 -10.92 5.61
CA ASP A 118 15.93 -11.57 6.50
C ASP A 118 15.29 -12.84 7.07
N ALA A 119 15.67 -13.96 6.49
CA ALA A 119 15.25 -15.27 6.93
C ALA A 119 15.49 -15.55 8.42
N SER A 120 16.57 -15.02 9.00
CA SER A 120 16.91 -15.28 10.41
C SER A 120 15.94 -14.61 11.39
N GLN A 121 15.17 -13.62 10.92
CA GLN A 121 14.16 -12.90 11.70
C GLN A 121 12.73 -13.35 11.36
N SER A 122 12.57 -14.38 10.51
CA SER A 122 11.28 -14.90 10.08
C SER A 122 10.44 -15.41 11.27
N GLY A 123 9.21 -14.91 11.40
CA GLY A 123 8.27 -15.24 12.48
C GLY A 123 8.53 -14.50 13.80
N HIS A 124 9.61 -13.73 13.91
CA HIS A 124 9.83 -12.88 15.07
C HIS A 124 8.99 -11.60 14.98
N THR A 125 8.43 -11.19 16.10
CA THR A 125 7.61 -9.98 16.25
C THR A 125 8.22 -9.06 17.32
N LEU A 126 7.85 -7.78 17.30
CA LEU A 126 8.25 -6.84 18.35
C LEU A 126 7.35 -7.00 19.58
N SER A 127 7.96 -7.06 20.77
CA SER A 127 7.25 -7.00 22.05
C SER A 127 6.85 -5.56 22.42
N GLU A 128 5.99 -5.41 23.43
CA GLU A 128 5.68 -4.09 24.00
C GLU A 128 6.92 -3.46 24.64
N GLU A 129 7.77 -4.27 25.26
CA GLU A 129 9.04 -3.85 25.84
C GLU A 129 10.02 -3.35 24.77
N ASP A 130 10.10 -4.01 23.61
CA ASP A 130 10.94 -3.59 22.49
C ASP A 130 10.51 -2.21 21.96
N LEU A 131 9.20 -2.02 21.79
CA LEU A 131 8.64 -0.74 21.36
C LEU A 131 8.87 0.36 22.40
N ALA A 132 8.66 0.08 23.69
CA ALA A 132 8.91 1.03 24.76
C ALA A 132 10.40 1.41 24.88
N ALA A 133 11.30 0.44 24.68
CA ALA A 133 12.73 0.67 24.64
C ALA A 133 13.13 1.53 23.44
N LEU A 134 12.51 1.30 22.27
CA LEU A 134 12.69 2.15 21.09
C LEU A 134 12.19 3.57 21.36
N ASP A 135 11.00 3.74 21.92
CA ASP A 135 10.40 5.04 22.22
C ASP A 135 11.22 5.86 23.21
N SER A 136 11.93 5.19 24.12
CA SER A 136 12.87 5.81 25.06
C SER A 136 14.25 6.09 24.44
N SER A 137 14.50 5.64 23.22
CA SER A 137 15.80 5.77 22.54
C SER A 137 15.80 6.88 21.47
N ASP A 138 16.99 7.41 21.19
CA ASP A 138 17.25 8.35 20.09
C ASP A 138 17.52 7.66 18.75
N LYS A 139 17.11 6.38 18.62
CA LYS A 139 17.23 5.64 17.37
C LYS A 139 16.06 6.01 16.46
N PHE A 140 16.39 6.77 15.41
CA PHE A 140 15.50 7.15 14.33
C PHE A 140 16.04 6.62 12.99
N GLY A 141 15.15 6.44 12.01
CA GLY A 141 15.47 5.90 10.70
C GLY A 141 14.46 4.84 10.28
N ASP A 142 14.81 4.09 9.25
CA ASP A 142 13.95 3.03 8.69
C ASP A 142 13.95 1.77 9.56
N ILE A 143 13.34 1.92 10.73
CA ILE A 143 13.10 0.86 11.73
C ILE A 143 11.61 0.81 12.03
N VAL A 144 11.06 -0.39 12.18
CA VAL A 144 9.67 -0.54 12.64
C VAL A 144 9.58 0.04 14.05
N GLY A 145 8.59 0.91 14.28
CA GLY A 145 8.40 1.56 15.56
C GLY A 145 7.45 2.74 15.47
N SER A 146 6.96 3.17 16.62
CA SER A 146 6.00 4.26 16.74
C SER A 146 6.67 5.64 16.60
N GLY A 147 5.87 6.64 16.22
CA GLY A 147 6.28 8.05 16.18
C GLY A 147 7.02 8.48 14.90
N ALA A 148 6.89 9.77 14.57
CA ALA A 148 7.55 10.38 13.42
C ALA A 148 9.09 10.29 13.51
N GLY A 149 9.74 9.80 12.47
CA GLY A 149 11.18 9.47 12.51
C GLY A 149 11.46 7.97 12.64
N ARG A 150 10.42 7.15 12.81
CA ARG A 150 10.44 5.70 12.60
C ARG A 150 9.43 5.32 11.53
N ASN A 151 9.50 4.07 11.09
CA ASN A 151 8.65 3.53 10.04
C ASN A 151 7.28 3.14 10.61
N TRP A 152 6.50 4.10 11.12
CA TRP A 152 5.23 3.84 11.80
C TRP A 152 4.05 3.65 10.84
N ALA A 153 4.07 4.35 9.70
CA ALA A 153 3.01 4.29 8.69
C ALA A 153 3.40 3.35 7.54
N HIS A 154 4.61 3.53 7.02
CA HIS A 154 5.07 2.83 5.82
C HIS A 154 4.04 2.94 4.68
N VAL A 155 3.82 4.16 4.19
CA VAL A 155 2.89 4.35 3.07
C VAL A 155 3.51 3.82 1.79
N ASN A 156 2.78 2.99 1.07
CA ASN A 156 3.27 2.31 -0.14
C ASN A 156 2.44 2.59 -1.40
N SER A 157 1.27 3.22 -1.28
CA SER A 157 0.53 3.78 -2.40
C SER A 157 -0.13 5.10 -2.03
N VAL A 158 -0.25 5.98 -3.02
CA VAL A 158 -1.14 7.15 -3.03
C VAL A 158 -1.93 7.14 -4.34
N ASP A 159 -3.19 7.55 -4.26
CA ASP A 159 -4.11 7.66 -5.37
C ASP A 159 -4.96 8.92 -5.20
N TYR A 160 -4.96 9.81 -6.18
CA TYR A 160 -5.72 11.06 -6.09
C TYR A 160 -7.16 10.87 -6.58
N ASP A 161 -8.14 11.20 -5.74
CA ASP A 161 -9.54 11.21 -6.11
C ASP A 161 -9.98 12.63 -6.49
N SER A 162 -10.13 12.84 -7.80
CA SER A 162 -10.52 14.12 -8.37
C SER A 162 -11.98 14.52 -8.12
N GLU A 163 -12.86 13.60 -7.71
CA GLU A 163 -14.28 13.92 -7.49
C GLU A 163 -14.51 14.79 -6.25
N ASP A 164 -13.64 14.66 -5.24
CA ASP A 164 -13.76 15.39 -3.98
C ASP A 164 -12.43 15.97 -3.46
N ASP A 165 -11.43 16.09 -4.35
CA ASP A 165 -10.09 16.64 -4.08
C ASP A 165 -9.47 16.02 -2.81
N SER A 166 -9.28 14.71 -2.86
CA SER A 166 -8.75 13.93 -1.75
C SER A 166 -7.72 12.91 -2.21
N ILE A 167 -7.03 12.29 -1.26
CA ILE A 167 -6.11 11.19 -1.52
C ILE A 167 -6.57 9.92 -0.82
N ILE A 168 -6.34 8.78 -1.46
CA ILE A 168 -6.44 7.46 -0.85
C ILE A 168 -5.02 6.90 -0.72
N ILE A 169 -4.66 6.51 0.50
CA ILE A 169 -3.34 5.95 0.79
C ILE A 169 -3.45 4.52 1.30
N SER A 170 -2.44 3.71 1.01
CA SER A 170 -2.22 2.42 1.66
C SER A 170 -1.07 2.53 2.64
N SER A 171 -1.35 2.27 3.92
CA SER A 171 -0.35 2.20 4.99
C SER A 171 -0.12 0.75 5.40
N ARG A 172 1.10 0.24 5.16
CA ARG A 172 1.47 -1.14 5.49
C ARG A 172 1.43 -1.38 6.99
N HIS A 173 2.05 -0.49 7.78
CA HIS A 173 2.22 -0.70 9.22
C HIS A 173 1.03 -0.23 10.05
N GLN A 174 0.00 0.30 9.40
CA GLN A 174 -1.31 0.49 10.01
C GLN A 174 -2.34 -0.55 9.53
N SER A 175 -1.97 -1.43 8.58
CA SER A 175 -2.87 -2.36 7.89
C SER A 175 -4.20 -1.70 7.54
N ALA A 176 -4.10 -0.53 6.92
CA ALA A 176 -5.23 0.35 6.68
C ALA A 176 -5.10 1.09 5.35
N ILE A 177 -6.23 1.15 4.63
CA ILE A 177 -6.45 2.03 3.50
C ILE A 177 -7.24 3.23 4.00
N ILE A 178 -6.76 4.45 3.73
CA ILE A 178 -7.27 5.66 4.36
C ILE A 178 -7.53 6.71 3.30
N LYS A 179 -8.73 7.30 3.29
CA LYS A 179 -9.03 8.50 2.47
C LYS A 179 -8.90 9.75 3.32
N ILE A 180 -8.15 10.74 2.82
CA ILE A 180 -7.85 12.00 3.50
C ILE A 180 -8.17 13.15 2.55
N GLY A 181 -9.00 14.10 3.00
CA GLY A 181 -9.36 15.26 2.19
C GLY A 181 -8.23 16.29 2.04
N ARG A 182 -8.42 17.22 1.10
CA ARG A 182 -7.64 18.47 1.00
C ARG A 182 -7.56 19.23 2.33
N ASP A 183 -8.63 19.19 3.10
CA ASP A 183 -8.77 19.77 4.45
C ASP A 183 -7.93 19.06 5.53
N LYS A 184 -7.13 18.06 5.14
CA LYS A 184 -6.27 17.24 6.01
C LYS A 184 -7.06 16.41 7.03
N LYS A 185 -8.36 16.20 6.80
CA LYS A 185 -9.21 15.36 7.66
C LYS A 185 -9.40 13.99 7.07
N VAL A 186 -9.32 12.98 7.93
CA VAL A 186 -9.67 11.59 7.59
C VAL A 186 -11.15 11.52 7.24
N LYS A 187 -11.45 11.02 6.03
CA LYS A 187 -12.82 10.83 5.54
C LYS A 187 -13.34 9.44 5.90
N TRP A 188 -12.51 8.41 5.74
CA TRP A 188 -12.80 7.04 6.16
C TRP A 188 -11.52 6.20 6.26
N ILE A 189 -11.61 5.09 7.00
CA ILE A 189 -10.56 4.09 7.19
C ILE A 189 -11.15 2.71 6.85
N LEU A 190 -10.51 1.99 5.94
CA LEU A 190 -10.75 0.57 5.68
C LEU A 190 -9.60 -0.22 6.32
N GLY A 191 -9.90 -0.90 7.43
CA GLY A 191 -8.94 -1.67 8.21
C GLY A 191 -9.56 -2.12 9.54
N THR A 192 -8.88 -2.99 10.27
CA THR A 192 -9.35 -3.46 11.58
C THR A 192 -9.59 -2.29 12.55
N PRO A 193 -10.65 -2.34 13.39
CA PRO A 193 -10.91 -1.32 14.40
C PRO A 193 -9.89 -1.28 15.54
N ALA A 194 -9.09 -2.34 15.72
CA ALA A 194 -8.13 -2.45 16.80
C ALA A 194 -7.18 -1.25 16.88
N GLY A 195 -6.98 -0.73 18.10
CA GLY A 195 -6.02 0.33 18.41
C GLY A 195 -6.38 1.74 17.94
N TRP A 196 -7.41 1.93 17.10
CA TRP A 196 -7.85 3.27 16.70
C TRP A 196 -8.58 3.96 17.85
N LYS A 197 -8.09 5.13 18.25
CA LYS A 197 -8.73 6.00 19.25
C LYS A 197 -9.55 7.09 18.57
N ALA A 198 -10.37 7.81 19.34
CA ALA A 198 -11.06 8.99 18.85
C ALA A 198 -10.04 10.05 18.37
N PRO A 199 -10.29 10.73 17.24
CA PRO A 199 -11.51 10.66 16.42
C PRO A 199 -11.52 9.56 15.34
N PHE A 200 -10.42 8.82 15.16
CA PHE A 200 -10.23 7.88 14.04
C PHE A 200 -11.16 6.67 14.08
N ASN A 201 -11.50 6.19 15.28
CA ASN A 201 -12.41 5.05 15.43
C ASN A 201 -13.79 5.30 14.77
N ALA A 202 -14.25 6.55 14.72
CA ALA A 202 -15.50 6.92 14.06
C ALA A 202 -15.41 6.95 12.52
N ALA A 203 -14.19 6.91 11.96
CA ALA A 203 -13.95 6.92 10.53
C ALA A 203 -13.88 5.50 9.92
N ILE A 204 -13.85 4.45 10.75
CA ILE A 204 -13.75 3.07 10.28
C ILE A 204 -15.03 2.68 9.54
N LEU A 205 -14.88 2.16 8.32
CA LEU A 205 -16.01 1.67 7.52
C LEU A 205 -16.63 0.43 8.16
N THR A 206 -17.95 0.33 8.13
CA THR A 206 -18.69 -0.84 8.63
C THR A 206 -18.83 -1.90 7.53
N PRO A 207 -18.33 -3.14 7.75
CA PRO A 207 -18.49 -4.21 6.77
C PRO A 207 -19.94 -4.63 6.61
N VAL A 208 -20.36 -4.83 5.35
CA VAL A 208 -21.70 -5.32 5.00
C VAL A 208 -21.64 -6.44 3.97
N ASP A 209 -22.64 -7.31 4.00
CA ASP A 209 -22.81 -8.40 3.05
C ASP A 209 -23.41 -7.92 1.70
N SER A 210 -23.67 -8.85 0.79
CA SER A 210 -24.28 -8.54 -0.52
C SER A 210 -25.72 -8.03 -0.46
N LYS A 211 -26.38 -8.14 0.69
CA LYS A 211 -27.72 -7.61 0.97
C LYS A 211 -27.67 -6.29 1.76
N GLY A 212 -26.47 -5.77 2.05
CA GLY A 212 -26.28 -4.56 2.85
C GLY A 212 -26.46 -4.77 4.36
N GLN A 213 -26.50 -6.02 4.83
CA GLN A 213 -26.59 -6.32 6.26
C GLN A 213 -25.20 -6.26 6.89
N LYS A 214 -25.11 -5.70 8.10
CA LYS A 214 -23.86 -5.57 8.83
C LYS A 214 -23.25 -6.94 9.10
N ILE A 215 -21.96 -7.08 8.79
CA ILE A 215 -21.15 -8.23 9.17
C ILE A 215 -20.57 -7.97 10.55
N ALA A 216 -20.68 -8.94 11.45
CA ALA A 216 -20.05 -8.86 12.76
C ALA A 216 -18.54 -9.04 12.60
N CYS A 217 -17.79 -8.06 13.10
CA CYS A 217 -16.33 -8.10 13.12
C CYS A 217 -15.84 -7.81 14.55
N GLN A 218 -14.84 -8.56 14.95
CA GLN A 218 -14.00 -8.30 16.12
C GLN A 218 -12.66 -7.72 15.64
N ASP A 219 -11.77 -7.40 16.57
CA ASP A 219 -10.47 -6.80 16.27
C ASP A 219 -9.62 -7.67 15.32
N SER A 220 -9.69 -9.00 15.44
CA SER A 220 -8.88 -9.95 14.68
C SER A 220 -9.58 -10.55 13.45
N GLY A 221 -10.85 -10.23 13.17
CA GLY A 221 -11.53 -10.84 12.03
C GLY A 221 -13.03 -10.57 11.95
N CYS A 222 -13.65 -11.11 10.91
CA CYS A 222 -15.07 -10.93 10.60
C CYS A 222 -15.75 -12.27 10.33
N GLU A 223 -17.06 -12.33 10.55
CA GLU A 223 -17.87 -13.48 10.14
C GLU A 223 -17.98 -13.58 8.61
N GLY A 224 -17.97 -14.80 8.08
CA GLY A 224 -18.12 -15.07 6.66
C GLY A 224 -16.85 -14.81 5.84
N ASP A 225 -17.03 -14.36 4.59
CA ASP A 225 -15.93 -14.22 3.61
C ASP A 225 -15.25 -12.86 3.60
N PHE A 226 -15.83 -11.86 4.27
CA PHE A 226 -15.23 -10.54 4.39
C PHE A 226 -13.99 -10.64 5.27
N ASP A 227 -12.89 -10.02 4.84
CA ASP A 227 -11.73 -9.81 5.70
C ASP A 227 -11.11 -8.46 5.37
N TRP A 228 -10.49 -7.86 6.37
CA TRP A 228 -9.68 -6.65 6.22
C TRP A 228 -8.43 -6.96 5.38
N THR A 229 -7.76 -5.89 4.97
CA THR A 229 -6.44 -6.00 4.36
C THR A 229 -5.36 -5.93 5.43
N TRP A 230 -4.30 -6.71 5.28
CA TRP A 230 -3.19 -6.77 6.22
C TRP A 230 -1.89 -6.53 5.47
N THR A 231 -1.10 -5.54 5.95
CA THR A 231 0.17 -5.13 5.33
C THR A 231 0.10 -4.86 3.82
N GLN A 232 -1.04 -4.37 3.36
CA GLN A 232 -1.44 -4.31 1.95
C GLN A 232 -0.70 -3.28 1.11
N HIS A 233 -0.80 -3.44 -0.22
CA HIS A 233 -0.28 -2.54 -1.23
C HIS A 233 -1.36 -2.10 -2.22
N THR A 234 -1.05 -1.03 -2.96
CA THR A 234 -1.80 -0.56 -4.15
C THR A 234 -3.29 -0.39 -3.93
N ALA A 235 -3.66 0.42 -2.94
CA ALA A 235 -5.03 0.86 -2.76
C ALA A 235 -5.36 1.91 -3.84
N PHE A 236 -5.99 1.46 -4.92
CA PHE A 236 -6.32 2.29 -6.09
C PHE A 236 -7.82 2.32 -6.34
N LYS A 237 -8.36 3.52 -6.54
CA LYS A 237 -9.75 3.75 -6.94
C LYS A 237 -9.92 3.25 -8.37
N ILE A 238 -11.05 2.61 -8.61
CA ILE A 238 -11.47 2.21 -9.95
C ILE A 238 -12.38 3.30 -10.49
N ASP A 239 -11.80 4.32 -11.13
CA ASP A 239 -12.52 5.52 -11.56
C ASP A 239 -13.72 5.20 -12.46
N SER A 240 -13.54 4.33 -13.46
CA SER A 240 -14.62 3.98 -14.40
C SER A 240 -15.82 3.25 -13.78
N LYS A 241 -15.71 2.79 -12.52
CA LYS A 241 -16.80 2.14 -11.77
C LYS A 241 -17.29 2.98 -10.58
N SER A 242 -16.55 4.01 -10.21
CA SER A 242 -16.86 4.88 -9.08
C SER A 242 -17.67 6.09 -9.52
N LYS A 243 -18.59 6.55 -8.68
CA LYS A 243 -19.36 7.78 -8.92
C LYS A 243 -19.98 8.31 -7.63
N GLY A 244 -19.68 9.56 -7.29
CA GLY A 244 -20.22 10.24 -6.12
C GLY A 244 -19.94 9.48 -4.83
N ASP A 245 -20.99 9.13 -4.10
CA ASP A 245 -20.85 8.44 -2.80
C ASP A 245 -20.40 6.97 -2.92
N ILE A 246 -20.36 6.39 -4.12
CA ILE A 246 -19.97 4.99 -4.33
C ILE A 246 -18.58 4.92 -4.95
N LEU A 247 -17.64 4.31 -4.21
CA LEU A 247 -16.29 4.03 -4.67
C LEU A 247 -16.07 2.53 -4.86
N TYR A 248 -15.36 2.16 -5.91
CA TYR A 248 -14.79 0.84 -6.08
C TYR A 248 -13.28 0.96 -5.92
N LEU A 249 -12.68 0.04 -5.16
CA LEU A 249 -11.27 0.13 -4.78
C LEU A 249 -10.62 -1.26 -4.91
N SER A 250 -9.50 -1.36 -5.62
CA SER A 250 -8.65 -2.55 -5.64
C SER A 250 -7.51 -2.42 -4.65
N ALA A 251 -7.06 -3.54 -4.09
CA ALA A 251 -5.86 -3.62 -3.27
C ALA A 251 -5.22 -5.02 -3.34
N PHE A 252 -3.91 -5.08 -3.17
CA PHE A 252 -3.20 -6.33 -2.94
C PHE A 252 -3.00 -6.51 -1.43
N ASP A 253 -3.76 -7.41 -0.82
CA ASP A 253 -3.68 -7.80 0.59
C ASP A 253 -2.54 -8.82 0.78
N ASN A 254 -1.36 -8.34 1.18
CA ASN A 254 -0.18 -9.19 1.37
C ASN A 254 -0.43 -10.26 2.43
N GLY A 255 -1.07 -9.92 3.54
CA GLY A 255 -1.55 -10.90 4.54
C GLY A 255 -0.61 -11.19 5.69
N ASP A 256 0.54 -10.50 5.82
CA ASP A 256 1.37 -10.63 7.02
C ASP A 256 0.73 -9.95 8.23
N GLY A 257 0.81 -10.59 9.41
CA GLY A 257 0.12 -10.16 10.63
C GLY A 257 -1.40 -10.27 10.56
N ARG A 258 -1.94 -11.08 9.62
CA ARG A 258 -3.38 -11.28 9.45
C ARG A 258 -4.00 -11.75 10.77
N GLY A 259 -5.08 -11.06 11.17
CA GLY A 259 -5.78 -11.35 12.42
C GLY A 259 -5.08 -10.86 13.68
N LEU A 260 -4.14 -9.91 13.56
CA LEU A 260 -3.33 -9.40 14.67
C LEU A 260 -2.47 -10.48 15.34
N GLU A 261 -2.04 -11.47 14.57
CA GLU A 261 -1.15 -12.52 15.05
C GLU A 261 -0.24 -13.05 13.94
N GLN A 262 0.83 -13.73 14.35
CA GLN A 262 1.57 -14.60 13.46
C GLN A 262 0.97 -16.01 13.56
N PRO A 263 0.71 -16.69 12.43
CA PRO A 263 0.16 -18.04 12.49
C PRO A 263 1.17 -19.03 13.07
N ALA A 264 0.67 -20.16 13.57
CA ALA A 264 1.51 -21.22 14.12
C ALA A 264 2.59 -21.74 13.15
N MET A 265 2.33 -21.68 11.84
CA MET A 265 3.29 -22.02 10.80
C MET A 265 3.26 -20.98 9.67
N GLN A 266 4.44 -20.60 9.18
CA GLN A 266 4.61 -19.66 8.05
C GLN A 266 3.84 -20.11 6.79
N SER A 267 3.72 -21.42 6.57
CA SER A 267 2.96 -22.01 5.46
C SER A 267 1.44 -21.77 5.53
N MET A 268 0.91 -21.25 6.65
CA MET A 268 -0.50 -20.86 6.77
C MET A 268 -0.77 -19.44 6.26
N LYS A 269 0.27 -18.65 5.99
CA LYS A 269 0.12 -17.31 5.42
C LYS A 269 -0.35 -17.38 3.97
N TYR A 270 -1.21 -16.45 3.59
CA TYR A 270 -1.72 -16.29 2.24
C TYR A 270 -1.95 -14.82 1.91
N SER A 271 -1.79 -14.49 0.63
CA SER A 271 -2.11 -13.16 0.09
C SER A 271 -3.44 -13.21 -0.63
N ARG A 272 -4.03 -12.03 -0.88
CA ARG A 272 -5.21 -11.88 -1.72
C ARG A 272 -5.06 -10.68 -2.64
N SER A 273 -5.54 -10.80 -3.86
CA SER A 273 -6.04 -9.63 -4.58
C SER A 273 -7.50 -9.43 -4.21
N VAL A 274 -7.90 -8.20 -3.90
CA VAL A 274 -9.25 -7.92 -3.38
C VAL A 274 -9.82 -6.65 -3.97
N ILE A 275 -11.14 -6.63 -4.16
CA ILE A 275 -11.89 -5.43 -4.56
C ILE A 275 -13.01 -5.19 -3.57
N TYR A 276 -13.10 -3.93 -3.13
CA TYR A 276 -14.14 -3.43 -2.26
C TYR A 276 -15.04 -2.44 -3.00
N LYS A 277 -16.32 -2.41 -2.60
CA LYS A 277 -17.26 -1.33 -2.88
C LYS A 277 -17.51 -0.59 -1.58
N ILE A 278 -17.31 0.72 -1.58
CA ILE A 278 -17.46 1.60 -0.43
C ILE A 278 -18.63 2.54 -0.68
N ASP A 279 -19.53 2.66 0.30
CA ASP A 279 -20.53 3.73 0.37
C ASP A 279 -20.01 4.79 1.35
N GLN A 280 -19.52 5.89 0.80
CA GLN A 280 -18.85 6.95 1.55
C GLN A 280 -19.81 7.70 2.48
N LYS A 281 -21.09 7.77 2.10
CA LYS A 281 -22.14 8.48 2.83
C LYS A 281 -22.62 7.65 4.01
N ASN A 282 -22.89 6.36 3.78
CA ASN A 282 -23.34 5.43 4.81
C ASN A 282 -22.18 4.84 5.64
N LYS A 283 -20.92 5.11 5.26
CA LYS A 283 -19.71 4.59 5.90
C LYS A 283 -19.70 3.07 5.96
N THR A 284 -20.08 2.43 4.85
CA THR A 284 -20.07 0.96 4.74
C THR A 284 -19.09 0.49 3.67
N VAL A 285 -18.64 -0.76 3.82
CA VAL A 285 -17.75 -1.42 2.87
C VAL A 285 -18.22 -2.84 2.59
N GLN A 286 -18.25 -3.22 1.33
CA GLN A 286 -18.58 -4.56 0.87
C GLN A 286 -17.39 -5.12 0.09
N GLN A 287 -16.89 -6.30 0.47
CA GLN A 287 -15.95 -7.05 -0.36
C GLN A 287 -16.72 -7.71 -1.51
N ILE A 288 -16.38 -7.39 -2.75
CA ILE A 288 -17.13 -7.86 -3.93
C ILE A 288 -16.37 -8.90 -4.76
N TRP A 289 -15.05 -8.98 -4.58
CA TRP A 289 -14.21 -9.93 -5.30
C TRP A 289 -12.93 -10.20 -4.52
N GLN A 290 -12.42 -11.43 -4.61
CA GLN A 290 -11.10 -11.82 -4.13
C GLN A 290 -10.52 -12.99 -4.94
N TYR A 291 -9.20 -13.09 -4.96
CA TYR A 291 -8.41 -14.20 -5.50
C TYR A 291 -7.15 -14.43 -4.66
N GLY A 292 -6.66 -15.66 -4.58
CA GLY A 292 -5.33 -16.00 -4.03
C GLY A 292 -5.35 -16.70 -2.67
N LYS A 293 -6.45 -16.59 -1.90
CA LYS A 293 -6.59 -17.29 -0.61
C LYS A 293 -6.48 -18.81 -0.79
N GLU A 294 -7.13 -19.33 -1.83
CA GLU A 294 -7.14 -20.74 -2.22
C GLU A 294 -5.79 -21.25 -2.76
N ARG A 295 -4.89 -20.34 -3.17
CA ARG A 295 -3.54 -20.70 -3.64
C ARG A 295 -2.55 -20.85 -2.47
N GLY A 296 -2.93 -20.46 -1.26
CA GLY A 296 -2.14 -20.63 -0.03
C GLY A 296 -0.76 -19.98 -0.09
N ASN A 297 0.22 -20.61 0.56
CA ASN A 297 1.57 -20.07 0.70
C ASN A 297 2.36 -19.99 -0.62
N GLU A 298 2.06 -20.84 -1.60
CA GLU A 298 2.76 -20.80 -2.90
C GLU A 298 2.56 -19.48 -3.64
N TRP A 299 1.41 -18.82 -3.42
CA TRP A 299 1.08 -17.52 -3.99
C TRP A 299 1.23 -16.36 -3.00
N PHE A 300 1.66 -16.65 -1.77
CA PHE A 300 1.87 -15.63 -0.73
C PHE A 300 3.04 -14.71 -1.07
N SER A 301 2.75 -13.42 -1.18
CA SER A 301 3.73 -12.34 -1.33
C SER A 301 3.74 -11.49 -0.06
N PRO A 302 4.72 -11.65 0.85
CA PRO A 302 4.76 -10.91 2.12
C PRO A 302 4.93 -9.39 1.95
N VAL A 303 5.42 -8.95 0.79
CA VAL A 303 5.74 -7.55 0.49
C VAL A 303 5.46 -7.22 -0.98
N THR A 304 5.47 -5.92 -1.29
CA THR A 304 5.32 -5.35 -2.64
C THR A 304 4.02 -5.80 -3.30
N SER A 305 4.01 -6.10 -4.62
CA SER A 305 2.83 -6.58 -5.37
C SER A 305 1.84 -5.47 -5.77
N ILE A 306 0.88 -5.83 -6.64
CA ILE A 306 -0.13 -4.91 -7.16
C ILE A 306 -1.41 -5.64 -7.58
N THR A 307 -2.55 -4.99 -7.32
CA THR A 307 -3.85 -5.29 -7.91
C THR A 307 -4.40 -4.00 -8.52
N GLU A 308 -4.67 -3.98 -9.81
CA GLU A 308 -5.13 -2.78 -10.52
C GLU A 308 -6.15 -3.14 -11.60
N TYR A 309 -7.24 -2.36 -11.65
CA TYR A 309 -8.25 -2.52 -12.69
C TYR A 309 -7.79 -1.92 -14.03
N GLN A 310 -7.99 -2.65 -15.12
CA GLN A 310 -7.65 -2.24 -16.48
C GLN A 310 -8.94 -1.93 -17.25
N THR A 311 -9.09 -0.67 -17.67
CA THR A 311 -10.34 -0.17 -18.26
C THR A 311 -10.56 -0.65 -19.69
N ASP A 312 -9.49 -0.86 -20.46
CA ASP A 312 -9.54 -1.27 -21.87
C ASP A 312 -10.21 -2.64 -22.08
N LYS A 313 -10.00 -3.58 -21.16
CA LYS A 313 -10.55 -4.95 -21.23
C LYS A 313 -11.61 -5.25 -20.17
N ASN A 314 -11.93 -4.29 -19.30
CA ASN A 314 -12.75 -4.52 -18.11
C ASN A 314 -12.23 -5.75 -17.32
N SER A 315 -10.96 -5.67 -16.93
CA SER A 315 -10.22 -6.74 -16.28
C SER A 315 -9.51 -6.26 -15.00
N VAL A 316 -9.01 -7.21 -14.22
CA VAL A 316 -8.20 -6.97 -13.02
C VAL A 316 -6.83 -7.55 -13.28
N PHE A 317 -5.82 -6.70 -13.33
CA PHE A 317 -4.42 -7.10 -13.38
C PHE A 317 -3.92 -7.36 -11.97
N VAL A 318 -3.19 -8.46 -11.81
CA VAL A 318 -2.61 -8.89 -10.53
C VAL A 318 -1.15 -9.27 -10.75
N TYR A 319 -0.28 -8.83 -9.85
CA TYR A 319 1.10 -9.29 -9.80
C TYR A 319 1.52 -9.60 -8.38
N SER A 320 1.64 -10.89 -8.05
CA SER A 320 2.15 -11.40 -6.77
C SER A 320 3.68 -11.46 -6.84
N ALA A 321 4.33 -10.39 -6.40
CA ALA A 321 5.71 -10.03 -6.76
C ALA A 321 6.80 -10.78 -5.98
N THR A 322 6.46 -11.44 -4.87
CA THR A 322 7.40 -12.15 -4.01
C THR A 322 6.95 -13.58 -3.66
N ALA A 323 5.95 -14.10 -4.38
CA ALA A 323 5.44 -15.45 -4.27
C ALA A 323 6.37 -16.52 -4.85
N GLY A 324 6.11 -17.79 -4.53
CA GLY A 324 6.74 -18.95 -5.15
C GLY A 324 8.19 -19.21 -4.74
N GLY A 325 8.75 -18.46 -3.79
CA GLY A 325 10.07 -18.77 -3.23
C GLY A 325 10.01 -20.03 -2.36
N ALA A 326 10.95 -20.97 -2.53
CA ALA A 326 11.03 -22.15 -1.69
C ALA A 326 11.38 -21.74 -0.25
N PHE A 327 10.57 -22.14 0.73
CA PHE A 327 10.81 -21.89 2.15
C PHE A 327 11.27 -23.18 2.82
N ASP A 328 12.45 -23.16 3.42
CA ASP A 328 12.97 -24.26 4.22
C ASP A 328 12.62 -24.02 5.69
N VAL A 329 11.70 -24.85 6.17
CA VAL A 329 11.17 -24.83 7.54
C VAL A 329 12.27 -25.14 8.57
N SER A 330 13.31 -25.88 8.21
CA SER A 330 14.39 -26.26 9.14
C SER A 330 15.33 -25.10 9.46
N VAL A 331 15.47 -24.15 8.54
CA VAL A 331 16.30 -22.95 8.70
C VAL A 331 15.48 -21.66 8.81
N GLY A 332 14.15 -21.75 8.72
CA GLY A 332 13.25 -20.60 8.76
C GLY A 332 13.41 -19.62 7.60
N ALA A 333 13.96 -20.08 6.47
CA ALA A 333 14.50 -19.21 5.42
C ALA A 333 13.97 -19.51 4.03
N PHE A 334 13.88 -18.48 3.18
CA PHE A 334 13.78 -18.71 1.73
C PHE A 334 15.11 -19.26 1.19
N THR A 335 15.04 -20.39 0.49
CA THR A 335 16.20 -21.06 -0.13
C THR A 335 16.32 -20.80 -1.63
N SER A 336 15.30 -20.17 -2.23
CA SER A 336 15.34 -19.72 -3.62
C SER A 336 14.93 -18.26 -3.76
N LEU A 337 15.26 -17.67 -4.90
CA LEU A 337 14.59 -16.45 -5.33
C LEU A 337 13.08 -16.71 -5.50
N PRO A 338 12.23 -15.68 -5.34
CA PRO A 338 10.81 -15.79 -5.65
C PRO A 338 10.56 -16.19 -7.10
N ASN A 339 9.37 -16.73 -7.35
CA ASN A 339 8.83 -17.04 -8.66
C ASN A 339 7.49 -16.28 -8.86
N PRO A 340 7.52 -14.96 -9.14
CA PRO A 340 6.33 -14.13 -9.16
C PRO A 340 5.26 -14.58 -10.15
N TYR A 341 4.00 -14.35 -9.81
CA TYR A 341 2.85 -14.57 -10.70
C TYR A 341 2.33 -13.25 -11.26
N LEU A 342 2.12 -13.20 -12.57
CA LEU A 342 1.45 -12.13 -13.29
C LEU A 342 0.16 -12.69 -13.89
N GLU A 343 -0.96 -12.12 -13.52
CA GLU A 343 -2.29 -12.63 -13.86
C GLU A 343 -3.20 -11.49 -14.34
N GLU A 344 -4.13 -11.81 -15.24
CA GLU A 344 -5.19 -10.91 -15.67
C GLU A 344 -6.54 -11.65 -15.66
N PHE A 345 -7.50 -11.12 -14.91
CA PHE A 345 -8.84 -11.71 -14.73
C PHE A 345 -9.88 -10.85 -15.43
N ARG A 346 -10.84 -11.43 -16.13
CA ARG A 346 -12.02 -10.67 -16.55
C ARG A 346 -12.79 -10.22 -15.31
N TRP A 347 -13.44 -9.06 -15.35
CA TRP A 347 -14.12 -8.50 -14.19
C TRP A 347 -15.11 -9.48 -13.53
N GLY A 348 -14.85 -9.82 -12.26
CA GLY A 348 -15.70 -10.71 -11.47
C GLY A 348 -15.35 -12.21 -11.59
N GLU A 349 -14.52 -12.60 -12.56
CA GLU A 349 -14.07 -13.99 -12.73
C GLU A 349 -12.93 -14.32 -11.75
N LYS A 350 -12.79 -15.60 -11.40
CA LYS A 350 -11.74 -16.12 -10.51
C LYS A 350 -10.74 -17.03 -11.22
N GLU A 351 -11.00 -17.34 -12.49
CA GLU A 351 -10.05 -18.03 -13.35
C GLU A 351 -9.28 -16.96 -14.15
N PRO A 352 -7.94 -16.99 -14.14
CA PRO A 352 -7.17 -16.01 -14.89
C PRO A 352 -7.34 -16.25 -16.40
N ALA A 353 -7.61 -15.17 -17.14
CA ALA A 353 -7.58 -15.21 -18.61
C ALA A 353 -6.14 -15.27 -19.14
N VAL A 354 -5.19 -14.78 -18.35
CA VAL A 354 -3.74 -14.87 -18.57
C VAL A 354 -3.09 -15.18 -17.22
N GLU A 355 -2.21 -16.17 -17.15
CA GLU A 355 -1.31 -16.41 -16.03
C GLU A 355 0.11 -16.63 -16.60
N MET A 356 1.09 -15.92 -16.04
CA MET A 356 2.50 -16.08 -16.34
C MET A 356 3.28 -16.17 -15.03
N GLN A 357 4.13 -17.18 -14.89
CA GLN A 357 5.07 -17.29 -13.79
C GLN A 357 6.47 -16.89 -14.24
N ILE A 358 7.07 -15.95 -13.52
CA ILE A 358 8.44 -15.50 -13.76
C ILE A 358 9.35 -16.27 -12.82
N HIS A 359 10.28 -17.07 -13.33
CA HIS A 359 11.15 -17.87 -12.49
C HIS A 359 12.41 -17.10 -12.05
N GLY A 360 12.73 -17.18 -10.75
CA GLY A 360 13.99 -16.66 -10.20
C GLY A 360 14.13 -15.14 -10.25
N ALA A 361 13.08 -14.40 -9.89
CA ALA A 361 13.05 -12.93 -9.96
C ALA A 361 12.65 -12.29 -8.63
N ARG A 362 13.17 -11.08 -8.34
CA ARG A 362 12.68 -10.22 -7.26
C ARG A 362 11.97 -9.01 -7.88
N GLY A 363 10.66 -8.91 -7.65
CA GLY A 363 9.83 -7.82 -8.17
C GLY A 363 9.41 -6.83 -7.10
N TYR A 364 9.16 -5.59 -7.53
CA TYR A 364 8.39 -4.62 -6.74
C TYR A 364 6.94 -4.58 -7.25
N GLN A 365 6.75 -4.14 -8.50
CA GLN A 365 5.47 -4.11 -9.20
C GLN A 365 5.68 -4.47 -10.66
N ALA A 366 4.60 -4.84 -11.34
CA ALA A 366 4.50 -4.93 -12.79
C ALA A 366 3.26 -4.15 -13.23
N MET A 367 3.17 -3.77 -14.50
CA MET A 367 1.96 -3.14 -15.03
C MET A 367 1.77 -3.52 -16.51
N PRO A 368 0.52 -3.60 -16.98
CA PRO A 368 0.24 -3.60 -18.40
C PRO A 368 0.76 -2.31 -19.03
N PHE A 369 1.38 -2.43 -20.20
CA PHE A 369 1.96 -1.30 -20.92
C PHE A 369 1.32 -1.17 -22.30
N SER A 370 0.86 0.03 -22.65
CA SER A 370 0.24 0.30 -23.94
C SER A 370 1.23 0.93 -24.92
N LEU A 371 1.65 0.14 -25.92
CA LEU A 371 2.46 0.63 -27.05
C LEU A 371 1.74 1.71 -27.84
N THR A 372 0.43 1.55 -28.08
CA THR A 372 -0.37 2.56 -28.77
C THR A 372 -0.29 3.88 -28.03
N LYS A 373 -0.54 3.89 -26.72
CA LYS A 373 -0.47 5.11 -25.90
C LYS A 373 0.91 5.76 -25.95
N ALA A 374 1.97 4.94 -25.91
CA ALA A 374 3.36 5.41 -25.96
C ALA A 374 3.81 6.01 -27.30
N LEU A 375 3.15 5.65 -28.39
CA LEU A 375 3.52 6.03 -29.76
C LEU A 375 2.49 6.94 -30.44
N THR A 376 1.43 7.33 -29.72
CA THR A 376 0.45 8.29 -30.24
C THR A 376 0.98 9.70 -29.96
N GLU A 377 1.01 10.54 -31.01
CA GLU A 377 1.45 11.95 -30.94
C GLU A 377 0.54 12.82 -30.05
#